data_AF-A0A9X4RQH8-F1
#
_entry.id   AF-A0A9X4RQH8-F1
#
_cell.length_a   1.000
_cell.length_b   1.000
_cell.length_c   1.000
_cell.angle_alpha   90.00
_cell.angle_beta   90.00
_cell.angle_gamma   90.00
#
_symmetry.space_group_name_H-M   'P 1'
#
loop_
_entity.id
_entity.type
_entity.pdbx_description
1 polymer ?
#
loop_
_entity_poly.entity_id
_entity_poly.type
_entity_poly.pdbx_seq_one_letter_code
_entity_poly.pdbx_strand_id
1 'polypeptide(L)'
;MSKQLAKRKLKEFPRWCRVAVLHQDMIQVDENWTIKLFEFDPEDYKGKVHGWQREAPNEVNEILKAINAIAKTRHRAILIMSYISPEKIRSAEQAQRLAIKSSTYYLTKNKALEEFATQYRDGSLLQHLDS
;
A
#
# COMPACT_ATOMS: atom_id res chain seq x y z
N MET A 1 -9.28 2.98 15.35
CA MET A 1 -9.96 2.90 14.04
C MET A 1 -9.02 3.08 12.84
N SER A 2 -7.97 3.91 12.93
CA SER A 2 -6.97 4.14 11.86
C SER A 2 -6.44 2.87 11.17
N LYS A 3 -6.03 1.85 11.94
CA LYS A 3 -5.60 0.54 11.40
C LYS A 3 -6.63 -0.12 10.48
N GLN A 4 -7.91 -0.03 10.81
CA GLN A 4 -8.97 -0.65 10.00
C GLN A 4 -9.17 0.13 8.69
N LEU A 5 -9.07 1.46 8.73
CA LEU A 5 -9.10 2.32 7.55
C LEU A 5 -7.88 2.08 6.64
N ALA A 6 -6.67 2.03 7.21
CA ALA A 6 -5.46 1.64 6.50
C ALA A 6 -5.61 0.30 5.79
N LYS A 7 -6.11 -0.72 6.50
CA LYS A 7 -6.35 -2.04 5.92
C LYS A 7 -7.40 -2.01 4.80
N ARG A 8 -8.46 -1.21 4.92
CA ARG A 8 -9.47 -1.05 3.86
C ARG A 8 -8.84 -0.39 2.63
N LYS A 9 -8.13 0.72 2.83
CA LYS A 9 -7.44 1.46 1.76
C LYS A 9 -6.44 0.59 1.00
N LEU A 10 -5.56 -0.12 1.71
CA LEU A 10 -4.59 -1.03 1.10
C LEU A 10 -5.26 -2.17 0.31
N LYS A 11 -6.43 -2.65 0.74
CA LYS A 11 -7.20 -3.66 0.00
C LYS A 11 -7.82 -3.15 -1.31
N GLU A 12 -7.93 -1.84 -1.49
CA GLU A 12 -8.38 -1.26 -2.74
C GLU A 12 -7.29 -1.25 -3.82
N PHE A 13 -6.02 -1.42 -3.43
CA PHE A 13 -4.88 -1.33 -4.36
C PHE A 13 -5.06 -2.17 -5.64
N PRO A 14 -5.44 -3.48 -5.59
CA PRO A 14 -5.66 -4.25 -6.81
C PRO A 14 -6.82 -3.75 -7.67
N ARG A 15 -7.85 -3.15 -7.06
CA ARG A 15 -8.95 -2.52 -7.80
C ARG A 15 -8.44 -1.29 -8.54
N TRP A 16 -7.65 -0.45 -7.89
CA TRP A 16 -7.09 0.75 -8.51
C TRP A 16 -6.13 0.43 -9.64
N CYS A 17 -5.24 -0.56 -9.46
CA CYS A 17 -4.40 -1.10 -10.53
C CYS A 17 -5.23 -1.54 -11.75
N ARG A 18 -6.31 -2.31 -11.54
CA ARG A 18 -7.18 -2.78 -12.64
C ARG A 18 -7.85 -1.62 -13.38
N VAL A 19 -8.34 -0.61 -12.67
CA VAL A 19 -9.01 0.55 -13.29
C VAL A 19 -8.01 1.39 -14.09
N ALA A 20 -6.80 1.51 -13.56
CA ALA A 20 -5.70 2.22 -14.21
C ALA A 20 -4.99 1.39 -15.30
N VAL A 21 -5.32 0.11 -15.48
CA VAL A 21 -4.59 -0.81 -16.37
C VAL A 21 -3.09 -0.87 -16.03
N LEU A 22 -2.77 -0.72 -14.74
CA LEU A 22 -1.42 -0.87 -14.20
C LEU A 22 -1.23 -2.30 -13.72
N HIS A 23 -0.23 -2.97 -14.27
CA HIS A 23 0.00 -4.39 -14.00
C HIS A 23 0.86 -4.58 -12.74
N GLN A 24 0.37 -5.36 -11.77
CA GLN A 24 1.02 -5.55 -10.47
C GLN A 24 2.31 -6.37 -10.53
N ASP A 25 2.44 -7.22 -11.55
CA ASP A 25 3.66 -7.99 -11.85
C ASP A 25 4.81 -7.10 -12.33
N MET A 26 4.52 -5.89 -12.81
CA MET A 26 5.53 -4.88 -13.17
C MET A 26 6.04 -4.08 -11.96
N ILE A 27 5.52 -4.34 -10.75
CA ILE A 27 5.96 -3.62 -9.55
C ILE A 27 7.40 -4.02 -9.21
N GLN A 28 8.29 -3.03 -9.30
CA GLN A 28 9.70 -3.17 -8.93
C GLN A 28 9.90 -2.71 -7.49
N VAL A 29 10.54 -3.57 -6.69
CA VAL A 29 10.86 -3.31 -5.28
C VAL A 29 12.37 -3.48 -5.10
N ASP A 30 13.03 -2.46 -4.54
CA ASP A 30 14.47 -2.50 -4.27
C ASP A 30 14.81 -3.29 -2.98
N GLU A 31 16.11 -3.42 -2.69
CA GLU A 31 16.61 -4.09 -1.47
C GLU A 31 16.12 -3.45 -0.16
N ASN A 32 15.78 -2.16 -0.20
CA ASN A 32 15.27 -1.39 0.93
C ASN A 32 13.75 -1.43 1.02
N TRP A 33 13.08 -2.27 0.24
CA TRP A 33 11.61 -2.34 0.18
C TRP A 33 10.98 -1.00 -0.22
N THR A 34 11.65 -0.25 -1.08
CA THR A 34 11.12 0.92 -1.77
C THR A 34 10.54 0.49 -3.11
N ILE A 35 9.35 0.97 -3.42
CA ILE A 35 8.62 0.63 -4.64
C ILE A 35 8.87 1.72 -5.67
N LYS A 36 9.23 1.35 -6.90
CA LYS A 36 9.24 2.30 -8.01
C LYS A 36 7.80 2.72 -8.33
N LEU A 37 7.53 4.02 -8.35
CA LEU A 37 6.22 4.55 -8.69
C LEU A 37 5.93 4.34 -10.18
N PHE A 38 4.65 4.23 -10.53
CA PHE A 38 4.25 4.15 -11.93
C PHE A 38 4.40 5.52 -12.58
N GLU A 39 5.01 5.54 -13.76
CA GLU A 39 4.99 6.68 -14.67
C GLU A 39 3.80 6.49 -15.62
N PHE A 40 3.03 7.55 -15.83
CA PHE A 40 1.87 7.53 -16.71
C PHE A 40 1.58 8.93 -17.24
N ASP A 41 0.96 9.01 -18.42
CA ASP A 41 0.48 10.27 -18.98
C ASP A 41 -0.98 10.50 -18.53
N PRO A 42 -1.32 11.63 -17.88
CA PRO A 42 -2.70 11.96 -17.56
C PRO A 42 -3.66 11.96 -18.78
N GLU A 43 -3.16 12.26 -19.98
CA GLU A 43 -3.98 12.27 -21.20
C GLU A 43 -4.48 10.86 -21.58
N ASP A 44 -3.76 9.79 -21.23
CA ASP A 44 -4.19 8.39 -21.45
C ASP A 44 -5.51 8.07 -20.73
N TYR A 45 -5.85 8.84 -19.69
CA TYR A 45 -7.02 8.61 -18.87
C TYR A 45 -8.15 9.60 -19.14
N LYS A 46 -7.93 10.64 -19.95
CA LYS A 46 -8.93 11.70 -20.22
C LYS A 46 -10.24 11.18 -20.81
N GLY A 47 -10.17 10.11 -21.61
CA GLY A 47 -11.32 9.45 -22.24
C GLY A 47 -12.18 8.61 -21.28
N LYS A 48 -11.78 8.41 -20.02
CA LYS A 48 -12.62 7.67 -19.05
C LYS A 48 -13.86 8.47 -18.69
N VAL A 49 -15.01 7.80 -18.61
CA VAL A 49 -16.32 8.42 -18.35
C VAL A 49 -16.36 9.11 -17.00
N HIS A 50 -15.91 8.43 -15.94
CA HIS A 50 -16.01 8.95 -14.58
C HIS A 50 -14.69 9.53 -14.07
N GLY A 51 -14.76 10.64 -13.33
CA GLY A 51 -13.58 11.31 -12.74
C GLY A 51 -12.73 10.39 -11.88
N TRP A 52 -13.35 9.53 -11.07
CA TRP A 52 -12.62 8.58 -10.22
C TRP A 52 -11.78 7.56 -11.02
N GLN A 53 -12.14 7.27 -12.27
CA GLN A 53 -11.33 6.41 -13.14
C GLN A 53 -10.10 7.14 -13.67
N ARG A 54 -10.21 8.46 -13.87
CA ARG A 54 -9.09 9.33 -14.28
C ARG A 54 -8.05 9.47 -13.17
N GLU A 55 -8.50 9.49 -11.93
CA GLU A 55 -7.64 9.55 -10.74
C GLU A 55 -7.09 8.19 -10.28
N ALA A 56 -7.50 7.09 -10.90
CA ALA A 56 -7.06 5.76 -10.51
C ALA A 56 -5.52 5.58 -10.47
N PRO A 57 -4.73 6.00 -11.48
CA PRO A 57 -3.28 5.89 -11.42
C PRO A 57 -2.66 6.78 -10.33
N ASN A 58 -3.23 7.97 -10.08
CA ASN A 58 -2.84 8.81 -8.95
C ASN A 58 -3.07 8.07 -7.63
N GLU A 59 -4.24 7.47 -7.44
CA GLU A 59 -4.57 6.72 -6.22
C GLU A 59 -3.64 5.51 -5.99
N VAL A 60 -3.25 4.80 -7.07
CA VAL A 60 -2.22 3.75 -6.99
C VAL A 60 -0.92 4.33 -6.44
N ASN A 61 -0.41 5.41 -7.06
CA ASN A 61 0.85 6.03 -6.63
C ASN A 61 0.77 6.63 -5.22
N GLU A 62 -0.36 7.17 -4.78
CA GLU A 62 -0.53 7.68 -3.41
C GLU A 62 -0.42 6.56 -2.37
N ILE A 63 -0.96 5.36 -2.64
CA ILE A 63 -0.77 4.20 -1.78
C ILE A 63 0.71 3.81 -1.71
N LEU A 64 1.39 3.77 -2.86
CA LEU A 64 2.81 3.39 -2.93
C LEU A 64 3.74 4.40 -2.26
N LYS A 65 3.50 5.71 -2.45
CA LYS A 65 4.21 6.80 -1.77
C LYS A 65 4.07 6.68 -0.26
N ALA A 66 2.86 6.45 0.24
CA ALA A 66 2.61 6.29 1.67
C ALA A 66 3.36 5.09 2.27
N ILE A 67 3.48 3.98 1.53
CA ILE A 67 4.33 2.85 1.93
C ILE A 67 5.81 3.27 1.93
N ASN A 68 6.30 3.89 0.85
CA ASN A 68 7.70 4.30 0.73
C ASN A 68 8.13 5.29 1.82
N ALA A 69 7.22 6.15 2.29
CA ALA A 69 7.48 7.12 3.36
C ALA A 69 7.63 6.46 4.76
N ILE A 70 7.31 5.17 4.91
CA ILE A 70 7.52 4.45 6.17
C ILE A 70 9.02 4.23 6.40
N ALA A 71 9.55 4.88 7.44
CA ALA A 71 10.97 4.83 7.79
C ALA A 71 11.49 3.39 8.04
N LYS A 72 10.67 2.52 8.62
CA LYS A 72 11.08 1.15 8.93
C LYS A 72 10.94 0.25 7.71
N THR A 73 12.07 -0.15 7.12
CA THR A 73 12.15 -1.11 6.00
C THR A 73 11.32 -2.37 6.23
N ARG A 74 11.37 -2.94 7.44
CA ARG A 74 10.57 -4.14 7.78
C ARG A 74 9.06 -3.89 7.73
N HIS A 75 8.60 -2.70 8.07
CA HIS A 75 7.18 -2.36 7.98
C HIS A 75 6.74 -2.21 6.53
N ARG A 76 7.55 -1.57 5.68
CA ARG A 76 7.34 -1.53 4.23
C ARG A 76 7.20 -2.94 3.65
N ALA A 77 8.15 -3.82 3.98
CA ALA A 77 8.15 -5.21 3.54
C ALA A 77 6.85 -5.94 3.89
N ILE A 78 6.39 -5.83 5.14
CA ILE A 78 5.13 -6.47 5.58
C ILE A 78 3.94 -5.99 4.74
N LEU A 79 3.83 -4.68 4.49
CA LEU A 79 2.71 -4.13 3.73
C LEU A 79 2.78 -4.54 2.26
N ILE A 80 3.96 -4.49 1.65
CA ILE A 80 4.20 -4.90 0.26
C ILE A 80 3.76 -6.36 0.07
N MET A 81 4.32 -7.28 0.86
CA MET A 81 4.01 -8.71 0.78
C MET A 81 2.55 -9.04 1.09
N SER A 82 1.87 -8.20 1.87
CA SER A 82 0.49 -8.43 2.30
C SER A 82 -0.57 -7.88 1.35
N TYR A 83 -0.27 -6.81 0.61
CA TYR A 83 -1.28 -6.02 -0.09
C TYR A 83 -0.89 -5.59 -1.51
N ILE A 84 0.41 -5.52 -1.81
CA ILE A 84 0.91 -4.98 -3.08
C ILE A 84 1.36 -6.11 -4.01
N SER A 85 2.06 -7.11 -3.46
CA SER A 85 2.51 -8.27 -4.24
C SER A 85 1.32 -8.99 -4.89
N PRO A 86 1.43 -9.36 -6.19
CA PRO A 86 0.39 -10.11 -6.88
C PRO A 86 0.19 -11.51 -6.28
N GLU A 87 1.26 -12.07 -5.71
CA GLU A 87 1.22 -13.35 -5.02
C GLU A 87 0.68 -13.22 -3.59
N LYS A 88 -0.23 -14.13 -3.23
CA LYS A 88 -0.75 -14.22 -1.87
C LYS A 88 0.24 -14.93 -0.94
N ILE A 89 1.14 -14.17 -0.33
CA ILE A 89 2.11 -14.69 0.63
C ILE A 89 1.46 -14.84 2.01
N ARG A 90 1.52 -16.04 2.61
CA ARG A 90 0.89 -16.31 3.91
C ARG A 90 1.66 -15.63 5.06
N SER A 91 0.96 -15.20 6.12
CA SER A 91 1.57 -14.52 7.27
C SER A 91 2.77 -15.28 7.88
N ALA A 92 2.70 -16.62 7.97
CA ALA A 92 3.78 -17.44 8.50
C ALA A 92 5.04 -17.39 7.61
N GLU A 93 4.85 -17.44 6.30
CA GLU A 93 5.91 -17.32 5.31
C GLU A 93 6.51 -15.91 5.30
N GLN A 94 5.68 -14.87 5.43
CA GLN A 94 6.17 -13.50 5.59
C GLN A 94 7.01 -13.35 6.85
N ALA A 95 6.55 -13.91 7.98
CA ALA A 95 7.30 -13.88 9.23
C ALA A 95 8.67 -14.56 9.09
N GLN A 96 8.72 -15.72 8.42
CA GLN A 96 9.96 -16.43 8.13
C GLN A 96 10.90 -15.61 7.23
N ARG A 97 10.41 -15.11 6.09
CA ARG A 97 11.20 -14.32 5.13
C ARG A 97 11.77 -13.04 5.76
N LEU A 98 11.08 -12.46 6.74
CA LEU A 98 11.49 -11.22 7.43
C LEU A 98 12.22 -11.45 8.76
N ALA A 99 12.49 -12.71 9.12
CA ALA A 99 13.08 -13.12 10.40
C ALA A 99 12.32 -12.54 11.63
N ILE A 100 10.99 -12.47 11.53
CA ILE A 100 10.10 -12.02 12.60
C ILE A 100 9.58 -13.24 13.36
N LYS A 101 9.62 -13.22 14.69
CA LYS A 101 8.98 -14.25 15.50
C LYS A 101 7.48 -14.26 15.23
N SER A 102 6.93 -15.42 14.89
CA SER A 102 5.49 -15.59 14.54
C SER A 102 4.55 -14.99 15.59
N SER A 103 4.90 -15.10 16.89
CA SER A 103 4.14 -14.52 18.01
C SER A 103 4.04 -12.99 17.96
N THR A 104 4.99 -12.31 17.31
CA THR A 104 5.07 -10.84 17.22
C THR A 104 4.72 -10.29 15.84
N TYR A 105 4.51 -11.16 14.84
CA TYR A 105 4.26 -10.74 13.47
C TYR A 105 3.03 -9.84 13.36
N TYR A 106 1.90 -10.22 13.98
CA TYR A 106 0.67 -9.43 13.93
C TYR A 106 0.80 -8.09 14.66
N LEU A 107 1.58 -8.02 15.74
CA LEU A 107 1.88 -6.76 16.41
C LEU A 107 2.69 -5.84 15.49
N THR A 108 3.70 -6.38 14.80
CA THR A 108 4.53 -5.63 13.85
C THR A 108 3.70 -5.16 12.65
N LYS A 109 2.84 -6.02 12.11
CA LYS A 109 1.91 -5.66 11.02
C LYS A 109 0.92 -4.58 11.44
N ASN A 110 0.41 -4.62 12.67
CA ASN A 110 -0.47 -3.59 13.17
C ASN A 110 0.23 -2.22 13.25
N LYS A 111 1.48 -2.19 13.73
CA LYS A 111 2.30 -0.96 13.73
C LYS A 111 2.57 -0.44 12.32
N ALA A 112 2.86 -1.34 11.37
CA ALA A 112 3.04 -0.95 9.97
C ALA A 112 1.77 -0.32 9.38
N LEU A 113 0.58 -0.84 9.70
CA LEU A 113 -0.69 -0.26 9.27
C LEU A 113 -0.96 1.12 9.89
N GLU A 114 -0.55 1.35 11.14
CA GLU A 114 -0.66 2.65 11.82
C GLU A 114 0.30 3.68 11.21
N GLU A 115 1.53 3.28 10.91
CA GLU A 115 2.50 4.13 10.21
C GLU A 115 2.00 4.48 8.80
N PHE A 116 1.48 3.51 8.03
CA PHE A 116 0.84 3.78 6.75
C PHE A 116 -0.31 4.79 6.88
N ALA A 117 -1.17 4.65 7.89
CA ALA A 117 -2.28 5.58 8.11
C ALA A 117 -1.81 7.02 8.33
N THR A 118 -0.65 7.19 8.96
CA THR A 118 -0.02 8.49 9.21
C THR A 118 0.58 9.07 7.94
N GLN A 119 1.17 8.23 7.08
CA GLN A 119 1.83 8.69 5.85
C GLN A 119 0.85 8.91 4.68
N TYR A 120 -0.29 8.23 4.65
CA TYR A 120 -1.23 8.35 3.54
C TYR A 120 -1.97 9.70 3.57
N ARG A 121 -1.66 10.55 2.58
CA ARG A 121 -2.21 11.90 2.39
C ARG A 121 -2.24 12.69 3.70
N ASP A 122 -1.05 12.92 4.25
CA ASP A 122 -0.83 13.71 5.47
C ASP A 122 -1.71 13.28 6.65
N GLY A 123 -1.88 11.96 6.80
CA GLY A 123 -2.63 11.40 7.92
C GLY A 123 -4.14 11.40 7.74
N SER A 124 -4.67 11.51 6.51
CA SER A 124 -6.13 11.48 6.25
C SER A 124 -6.86 10.23 6.77
N LEU A 125 -6.15 9.16 7.11
CA LEU A 125 -6.69 7.92 7.71
C LEU A 125 -6.59 7.90 9.24
N LEU A 126 -5.99 8.92 9.84
CA LEU A 126 -6.04 9.18 11.27
C LEU A 126 -7.42 9.78 11.55
N GLN A 127 -8.32 8.99 12.11
CA GLN A 127 -9.51 9.58 12.69
C GLN A 127 -9.09 10.32 13.96
N HIS A 128 -9.30 11.63 13.98
CA HIS A 128 -9.35 12.39 15.22
C HIS A 128 -10.49 11.82 16.07
N LEU A 129 -10.16 11.39 17.29
CA LEU A 129 -11.16 11.15 18.33
C LEU A 129 -11.65 12.51 18.82
N ASP A 130 -12.45 13.20 18.00
CA ASP A 130 -13.22 14.35 18.45
C ASP A 130 -14.67 14.15 18.02
N SER A 131 -15.42 13.48 18.89
CA SER A 131 -16.88 13.53 19.00
C SER A 131 -17.24 13.20 20.44
#